data_AF-A0A7X8KAH9-F1
#
_entry.id   AF-A0A7X8KAH9-F1
#
_cell.length_a   1.000
_cell.length_b   1.000
_cell.length_c   1.000
_cell.angle_alpha   90.00
_cell.angle_beta   90.00
_cell.angle_gamma   90.00
#
_symmetry.space_group_name_H-M   'P 1'
#
loop_
_entity.id
_entity.type
_entity.pdbx_description
1 polymer ?
#
loop_
_entity_poly.entity_id
_entity_poly.type
_entity_poly.pdbx_seq_one_letter_code
_entity_poly.pdbx_strand_id
1 'polypeptide(L)' 'EGHEGQILNVLKAISKEEALEVSGYDGRNALELIYAIYQSAAEKREVELPLDRNSAFYTKEGMLRVVPKFFKKPSR' A
#
# COMPACT_ATOMS: atom_id res chain seq x y z
N GLU A 1 14.60 10.05 13.68
CA GLU A 1 13.69 10.78 14.58
C GLU A 1 12.37 11.05 13.85
N GLY A 2 11.25 11.18 14.56
CA GLY A 2 9.96 11.55 13.95
C GLY A 2 8.79 10.58 14.13
N HIS A 3 8.95 9.46 14.86
CA HIS A 3 7.89 8.46 15.06
C HIS A 3 7.45 8.28 16.52
N GLU A 4 7.99 9.07 17.45
CA GLU A 4 7.74 8.89 18.88
C GLU A 4 6.25 8.96 19.24
N GLY A 5 5.50 9.90 18.66
CA GLY A 5 4.05 10.01 18.88
C GLY A 5 3.27 8.79 18.35
N GLN A 6 3.61 8.29 17.17
CA GLN A 6 2.94 7.12 16.58
C GLN A 6 3.24 5.85 17.36
N ILE A 7 4.49 5.68 17.79
CA ILE A 7 4.90 4.53 18.63
C ILE A 7 4.20 4.61 19.98
N LEU A 8 4.17 5.79 20.61
CA LEU A 8 3.48 6.00 21.88
C LEU A 8 1.98 5.68 21.76
N ASN A 9 1.32 6.12 20.68
CA ASN A 9 -0.09 5.83 20.46
C ASN A 9 -0.35 4.32 20.33
N VAL A 10 0.50 3.59 19.61
CA VAL A 10 0.40 2.13 19.52
C VAL A 10 0.52 1.48 20.89
N LEU A 11 1.50 1.90 21.70
CA LEU A 11 1.72 1.35 23.04
C LEU A 11 0.51 1.61 23.95
N LYS A 12 0.00 2.84 23.98
CA LYS A 12 -1.16 3.21 24.80
C LYS A 12 -2.45 2.55 24.32
N ALA A 13 -2.63 2.36 23.01
CA ALA A 13 -3.77 1.64 22.46
C ALA A 13 -3.77 0.16 22.90
N ILE A 14 -2.61 -0.49 22.92
CA ILE A 14 -2.45 -1.86 23.44
C ILE A 14 -2.76 -1.91 24.94
N SER A 15 -2.31 -0.90 25.70
CA SER A 15 -2.62 -0.73 27.13
C SER A 15 -4.06 -0.31 27.42
N LYS A 16 -4.89 -0.05 26.40
CA LYS A 16 -6.28 0.44 26.51
C LYS A 16 -6.40 1.82 27.16
N GLU A 17 -5.34 2.63 27.08
CA GLU A 17 -5.30 3.99 27.64
C GLU A 17 -5.88 5.01 26.67
N GLU A 18 -5.81 4.77 25.36
CA GLU A 18 -6.39 5.61 24.32
C GLU A 18 -6.78 4.78 23.07
N ALA A 19 -7.51 5.38 22.13
CA ALA A 19 -7.82 4.74 20.87
C ALA A 19 -6.61 4.74 19.92
N LEU A 20 -6.49 3.70 19.10
CA LEU A 20 -5.49 3.66 18.03
C LEU A 20 -5.87 4.71 16.96
N GLU A 21 -4.96 5.63 16.65
CA GLU A 21 -5.20 6.70 15.68
C GLU A 21 -5.09 6.23 14.23
N VAL A 22 -4.14 5.33 13.94
CA VAL A 22 -3.91 4.78 12.59
C VAL A 22 -3.76 3.27 12.69
N SER A 23 -4.61 2.55 11.98
CA SER A 23 -4.70 1.09 12.00
C SER A 23 -4.04 0.43 10.78
N GLY A 24 -3.97 -0.91 10.83
CA GLY A 24 -3.57 -1.70 9.67
C GLY A 24 -4.52 -1.56 8.47
N TYR A 25 -5.79 -1.21 8.69
CA TYR A 25 -6.75 -0.98 7.60
C TYR A 25 -6.41 0.31 6.85
N ASP A 26 -6.00 1.37 7.56
CA ASP A 26 -5.57 2.63 6.95
C ASP A 26 -4.32 2.41 6.09
N GLY A 27 -3.35 1.63 6.61
CA GLY A 27 -2.18 1.20 5.85
C GLY A 27 -2.54 0.38 4.61
N ARG A 28 -3.50 -0.55 4.71
CA ARG A 28 -4.00 -1.34 3.58
C ARG A 28 -4.64 -0.44 2.52
N ASN A 29 -5.48 0.52 2.92
CA ASN A 29 -6.14 1.45 2.00
C ASN A 29 -5.13 2.34 1.27
N ALA A 30 -4.09 2.80 1.95
CA ALA A 30 -3.00 3.55 1.34
C ALA A 30 -2.26 2.72 0.26
N LEU A 31 -1.96 1.45 0.54
CA LEU A 31 -1.35 0.55 -0.44
C LEU A 31 -2.28 0.26 -1.61
N GLU A 32 -3.57 0.08 -1.36
CA GLU A 32 -4.58 -0.17 -2.39
C GLU A 32 -4.69 1.00 -3.38
N LEU A 33 -4.65 2.24 -2.88
CA LEU A 33 -4.57 3.43 -3.73
C LEU A 33 -3.29 3.45 -4.59
N ILE A 34 -2.13 3.15 -4.00
CA ILE A 34 -0.86 3.10 -4.75
C ILE A 34 -0.92 2.03 -5.86
N TYR A 35 -1.49 0.86 -5.57
CA TYR A 35 -1.64 -0.21 -6.56
C TYR A 35 -2.65 0.14 -7.65
N ALA A 36 -3.74 0.85 -7.33
CA ALA A 36 -4.66 1.36 -8.34
C ALA A 36 -4.01 2.38 -9.27
N ILE A 37 -3.13 3.25 -8.74
CA ILE A 37 -2.32 4.17 -9.56
C ILE A 37 -1.42 3.39 -10.51
N TYR A 38 -0.75 2.34 -10.04
CA TYR A 38 0.07 1.48 -10.90
C TYR A 38 -0.75 0.74 -11.94
N GLN A 39 -1.93 0.22 -11.58
CA GLN A 39 -2.83 -0.44 -12.52
C GLN A 39 -3.29 0.52 -13.60
N SER A 40 -3.77 1.71 -13.23
CA SER A 40 -4.20 2.74 -14.17
C SER A 40 -3.06 3.17 -15.10
N ALA A 41 -1.85 3.37 -14.55
CA ALA A 41 -0.69 3.75 -15.33
C ALA A 41 -0.25 2.67 -16.33
N ALA A 42 -0.39 1.38 -15.97
CA ALA A 42 -0.05 0.25 -16.82
C ALA A 42 -1.12 -0.02 -17.90
N GLU A 43 -2.40 0.05 -17.54
CA GLU A 43 -3.54 -0.28 -18.41
C GLU A 43 -4.07 0.92 -19.21
N LYS A 44 -3.61 2.15 -18.91
CA LYS A 44 -4.03 3.41 -19.55
C LYS A 44 -5.55 3.64 -19.50
N ARG A 45 -6.18 3.26 -18.39
CA ARG A 45 -7.61 3.43 -18.14
C ARG A 45 -7.89 3.80 -16.69
N GLU A 46 -9.11 4.26 -16.45
CA GLU A 46 -9.62 4.48 -15.10
C GLU A 46 -9.77 3.13 -14.36
N VAL A 47 -9.52 3.18 -13.05
CA VAL A 47 -9.57 2.02 -12.14
C VAL A 47 -10.49 2.39 -10.98
N GLU A 48 -11.48 1.54 -10.73
CA GLU A 48 -12.39 1.70 -9.60
C GLU A 48 -11.76 1.15 -8.31
N LEU A 49 -12.14 1.76 -7.19
CA LEU A 49 -11.74 1.34 -5.85
C LEU A 49 -12.95 0.83 -5.05
N PRO A 50 -12.77 -0.19 -4.18
CA PRO A 50 -11.54 -0.94 -3.93
C PRO A 50 -11.15 -1.83 -5.12
N LEU A 51 -9.88 -2.24 -5.16
CA LEU A 51 -9.39 -3.12 -6.22
C LEU A 51 -10.10 -4.48 -6.15
N ASP A 52 -10.45 -5.02 -7.32
CA ASP A 52 -10.88 -6.42 -7.40
C ASP A 52 -9.78 -7.33 -6.83
N ARG A 53 -10.16 -8.24 -5.94
CA ARG A 53 -9.24 -9.23 -5.34
C ARG A 53 -8.58 -10.13 -6.38
N ASN A 54 -9.19 -10.27 -7.56
CA ASN A 54 -8.67 -11.02 -8.69
C ASN A 54 -7.75 -10.18 -9.59
N SER A 55 -7.64 -8.86 -9.37
CA SER A 55 -6.71 -8.02 -10.11
C SER A 55 -5.28 -8.51 -9.90
N ALA A 56 -4.49 -8.53 -10.98
CA ALA A 56 -3.06 -8.76 -10.87
C ALA A 56 -2.40 -7.73 -9.95
N PHE A 57 -2.95 -6.52 -9.83
CA PHE A 57 -2.43 -5.46 -8.97
C PHE A 57 -2.88 -5.57 -7.51
N TYR A 58 -3.70 -6.55 -7.13
CA TYR A 58 -4.15 -6.71 -5.74
C TYR A 58 -3.03 -7.13 -4.78
N THR A 59 -2.00 -7.82 -5.29
CA THR A 59 -0.84 -8.27 -4.52
C THR A 59 0.45 -7.74 -5.12
N LYS A 60 1.48 -7.59 -4.28
CA LYS A 60 2.82 -7.21 -4.74
C LYS A 60 3.36 -8.19 -5.78
N GLU A 61 3.22 -9.48 -5.52
CA GLU A 61 3.72 -10.55 -6.39
C GLU A 61 2.96 -10.57 -7.72
N GLY A 62 1.63 -10.39 -7.69
CA GLY A 62 0.81 -10.27 -8.88
C GLY A 62 1.23 -9.06 -9.73
N MET A 63 1.37 -7.90 -9.10
CA MET A 63 1.73 -6.65 -9.76
C MET A 63 3.09 -6.78 -10.45
N LEU A 64 4.10 -7.31 -9.74
CA LEU A 64 5.46 -7.46 -10.28
C LEU A 64 5.55 -8.39 -11.49
N ARG A 65 4.57 -9.29 -11.69
CA ARG A 65 4.49 -10.13 -12.90
C ARG A 65 4.02 -9.38 -14.13
N VAL A 66 3.21 -8.33 -13.97
CA VAL A 66 2.53 -7.64 -15.09
C VAL A 66 3.03 -6.22 -15.32
N VAL A 67 3.66 -5.59 -14.32
CA VAL A 67 4.11 -4.20 -14.43
C VAL A 67 5.21 -4.08 -15.50
N PRO A 68 5.14 -3.08 -16.41
CA PRO A 68 6.18 -2.92 -17.40
C PRO A 68 7.51 -2.53 -16.72
N LYS A 69 8.59 -3.23 -17.07
CA LYS A 69 9.92 -3.02 -16.48
C LYS A 69 10.65 -1.91 -17.23
N PHE A 70 10.66 -0.69 -16.67
CA PHE A 70 11.23 0.49 -17.35
C PHE A 70 12.72 0.73 -17.09
N PHE A 71 13.36 0.06 -16.13
CA PHE A 71 14.80 0.24 -15.86
C PHE A 71 15.47 -1.06 -15.40
N LYS A 72 16.48 -1.51 -16.15
CA LYS A 72 17.44 -2.53 -15.69
C LYS A 72 18.68 -1.77 -15.20
N LYS A 73 18.90 -1.73 -13.88
CA LYS A 73 20.12 -1.13 -13.34
C LYS A 73 21.31 -1.96 -13.87
N PRO A 74 22.30 -1.36 -14.56
CA PRO A 74 23.46 -2.12 -15.01
C PRO A 74 24.18 -2.66 -13.77
N SER A 75 24.47 -3.96 -13.77
CA SER A 75 25.30 -4.59 -12.75
C SER A 75 26.70 -3.97 -12.83
N ARG A 76 27.19 -3.45 -11.71
CA ARG A 76 28.62 -3.21 -11.50
C ARG A 76 29.25 -4.46 -10.92
#